data_AF-A0ABD3VIJ6-F1
#
_entry.id   AF-A0ABD3VIJ6-F1
#
_cell.length_a   1.000
_cell.length_b   1.000
_cell.length_c   1.000
_cell.angle_alpha   90.00
_cell.angle_beta   90.00
_cell.angle_gamma   90.00
#
_symmetry.space_group_name_H-M   'P 1'
#
loop_
_entity.id
_entity.type
_entity.pdbx_description
1 polymer ?
#
loop_
_entity_poly.entity_id
_entity_poly.type
_entity_poly.pdbx_seq_one_letter_code
_entity_poly.pdbx_strand_id
1 'polypeptide(L)'
;MRDFVDFSVCIVLHYTCILSIRRFLVLVNTSFDATTRERKAEKNIRRYFSYIMNGVDQLYNGINDPTIAISVKIRAFVVFKALTQFPHRLSQVQMTGSTAKINASDYLDDLKNHDLSGAFNQIPDYDQVILFTRLGAVHDGDDTAKGCKADDFFVMAPKLVDFDPNKKYSVNPWLFSTCSVEAFKRTLVTKPDLTKKHVYTQAELAEWNKFMAKLPGVKYSPNMQCELIIGPGSALCSVCKNSKSQCAQEVCSIQKSIAF
;
A
#
# COMPACT_ATOMS: atom_id res chain seq x y z
N MET A 1 8.85 30.65 -2.40
CA MET A 1 9.52 29.62 -1.58
C MET A 1 8.51 28.49 -1.44
N ARG A 2 8.86 27.24 -1.79
CA ARG A 2 7.93 26.10 -1.65
C ARG A 2 7.82 25.72 -0.17
N ASP A 3 6.61 25.46 0.30
CA ASP A 3 6.40 24.83 1.60
C ASP A 3 6.68 23.34 1.44
N PHE A 4 7.75 22.88 2.09
CA PHE A 4 8.14 21.48 2.11
C PHE A 4 7.50 20.79 3.31
N VAL A 5 6.72 19.75 3.03
CA VAL A 5 6.04 18.94 4.04
C VAL A 5 6.51 17.50 3.89
N ASP A 6 7.12 16.98 4.94
CA ASP A 6 7.53 15.58 5.03
C ASP A 6 6.54 14.85 5.93
N PHE A 7 5.77 13.92 5.36
CA PHE A 7 4.92 13.02 6.14
C PHE A 7 5.69 11.77 6.54
N SER A 8 5.81 11.58 7.84
CA SER A 8 6.31 10.37 8.47
C SER A 8 5.19 9.35 8.66
N VAL A 9 5.36 8.15 8.12
CA VAL A 9 4.36 7.08 8.18
C VAL A 9 4.88 5.89 8.98
N CYS A 10 4.07 5.45 9.95
CA CYS A 10 4.19 4.14 10.56
C CYS A 10 3.31 3.14 9.80
N ILE A 11 3.91 2.06 9.31
CA ILE A 11 3.17 0.99 8.64
C ILE A 11 2.87 -0.12 9.62
N VAL A 12 1.60 -0.47 9.70
CA VAL A 12 1.09 -1.55 10.54
C VAL A 12 0.63 -2.69 9.64
N LEU A 13 1.14 -3.88 9.92
CA LEU A 13 0.85 -5.08 9.16
C LEU A 13 0.15 -6.08 10.08
N HIS A 14 -1.10 -6.40 9.76
CA HIS A 14 -1.90 -7.32 10.57
C HIS A 14 -1.59 -8.80 10.25
N TYR A 15 -1.77 -9.69 11.22
CA TYR A 15 -1.45 -11.11 11.09
C TYR A 15 -2.21 -11.83 9.95
N THR A 16 -3.39 -11.37 9.56
CA THR A 16 -4.09 -11.92 8.38
C THR A 16 -3.41 -11.56 7.06
N CYS A 17 -2.68 -10.45 7.01
CA CYS A 17 -1.70 -10.16 5.96
C CYS A 17 -0.53 -11.16 6.02
N ILE A 18 -0.12 -11.53 7.23
CA ILE A 18 0.92 -12.53 7.55
C ILE A 18 0.47 -13.97 7.32
N LEU A 19 -0.81 -14.34 7.26
CA LEU A 19 -1.20 -15.67 6.78
C LEU A 19 -0.90 -15.85 5.27
N SER A 20 -0.57 -14.76 4.56
CA SER A 20 0.13 -14.78 3.26
C SER A 20 1.66 -14.92 3.37
N ILE A 21 2.22 -15.13 4.57
CA ILE A 21 3.56 -15.66 4.78
C ILE A 21 3.68 -16.95 3.99
N ARG A 22 2.64 -17.78 3.80
CA ARG A 22 2.76 -18.92 2.85
C ARG A 22 3.16 -18.49 1.43
N ARG A 23 2.71 -17.34 0.92
CA ARG A 23 3.13 -16.78 -0.39
C ARG A 23 4.54 -16.18 -0.35
N PHE A 24 4.89 -15.43 0.70
CA PHE A 24 6.27 -14.92 0.85
C PHE A 24 7.28 -16.02 1.22
N LEU A 25 6.84 -17.12 1.84
CA LEU A 25 7.61 -18.33 2.10
C LEU A 25 7.81 -19.13 0.84
N VAL A 26 6.95 -19.03 -0.18
CA VAL A 26 7.27 -19.62 -1.50
C VAL A 26 8.54 -18.97 -2.07
N LEU A 27 8.82 -17.71 -1.73
CA LEU A 27 10.09 -17.03 -2.07
C LEU A 27 11.25 -17.37 -1.12
N VAL A 28 11.02 -18.17 -0.07
CA VAL A 28 12.04 -18.54 0.93
C VAL A 28 12.25 -20.05 0.88
N ASN A 29 13.49 -20.47 0.58
CA ASN A 29 13.84 -21.89 0.48
C ASN A 29 13.33 -22.70 1.69
N THR A 30 12.62 -23.80 1.42
CA THR A 30 12.03 -24.68 2.44
C THR A 30 13.09 -25.41 3.27
N SER A 31 14.35 -25.45 2.80
CA SER A 31 15.49 -26.01 3.52
C SER A 31 15.93 -25.22 4.76
N PHE A 32 15.41 -24.01 4.96
CA PHE A 32 15.70 -23.21 6.17
C PHE A 32 14.85 -23.67 7.36
N ASP A 33 15.40 -23.54 8.57
CA ASP A 33 14.65 -23.72 9.81
C ASP A 33 13.50 -22.71 9.95
N ALA A 34 12.56 -22.99 10.85
CA ALA A 34 11.35 -22.17 11.03
C ALA A 34 11.65 -20.71 11.38
N THR A 35 12.61 -20.46 12.27
CA THR A 35 13.00 -19.12 12.72
C THR A 35 13.65 -18.31 11.59
N THR A 36 14.54 -18.93 10.82
CA THR A 36 15.17 -18.32 9.66
C THR A 36 14.15 -18.00 8.57
N ARG A 37 13.18 -18.89 8.35
CA ARG A 37 12.07 -18.66 7.41
C ARG A 37 11.22 -17.46 7.82
N GLU A 38 10.85 -17.37 9.08
CA GLU A 38 10.07 -16.25 9.63
C GLU A 38 10.81 -14.92 9.46
N ARG A 39 12.08 -14.84 9.87
CA ARG A 39 12.90 -13.63 9.72
C ARG A 39 13.03 -13.19 8.27
N LYS A 40 13.19 -14.13 7.34
CA LYS A 40 13.26 -13.84 5.90
C LYS A 40 11.91 -13.39 5.35
N ALA A 41 10.82 -14.00 5.78
CA ALA A 41 9.48 -13.59 5.40
C ALA A 41 9.19 -12.15 5.86
N GLU A 42 9.49 -11.81 7.11
CA GLU A 42 9.37 -10.43 7.63
C GLU A 42 10.19 -9.43 6.82
N LYS A 43 11.46 -9.76 6.53
CA LYS A 43 12.32 -8.91 5.71
C LYS A 43 11.76 -8.69 4.31
N ASN A 44 11.19 -9.73 3.70
CA ASN A 44 10.57 -9.65 2.38
C ASN A 44 9.27 -8.84 2.40
N ILE A 45 8.46 -8.98 3.46
CA ILE A 45 7.24 -8.20 3.68
C ILE A 45 7.59 -6.71 3.83
N ARG A 46 8.52 -6.37 4.73
CA ARG A 46 8.98 -4.98 4.93
C ARG A 46 9.51 -4.38 3.63
N ARG A 47 10.30 -5.14 2.88
CA ARG A 47 10.79 -4.73 1.56
C ARG A 47 9.64 -4.50 0.57
N TYR A 48 8.68 -5.40 0.47
CA TYR A 48 7.53 -5.27 -0.44
C TYR A 48 6.74 -4.00 -0.15
N PHE A 49 6.37 -3.76 1.11
CA PHE A 49 5.65 -2.54 1.48
C PHE A 49 6.51 -1.28 1.35
N SER A 50 7.84 -1.38 1.47
CA SER A 50 8.72 -0.26 1.13
C SER A 50 8.61 0.12 -0.35
N TYR A 51 8.49 -0.85 -1.26
CA TYR A 51 8.26 -0.56 -2.68
C TYR A 51 6.89 0.06 -2.94
N ILE A 52 5.84 -0.38 -2.24
CA ILE A 52 4.52 0.26 -2.31
C ILE A 52 4.62 1.72 -1.88
N MET A 53 5.24 1.98 -0.72
CA MET A 53 5.40 3.35 -0.23
C MET A 53 6.27 4.21 -1.13
N ASN A 54 7.25 3.62 -1.83
CA ASN A 54 7.98 4.36 -2.86
C ASN A 54 7.03 4.84 -3.96
N GLY A 55 6.13 3.97 -4.43
CA GLY A 55 5.11 4.37 -5.40
C GLY A 55 4.23 5.52 -4.88
N VAL A 56 3.86 5.49 -3.60
CA VAL A 56 3.12 6.57 -2.94
C VAL A 56 3.94 7.87 -2.89
N ASP A 57 5.20 7.81 -2.45
CA ASP A 57 6.10 8.98 -2.42
C ASP A 57 6.30 9.56 -3.83
N GLN A 58 6.48 8.72 -4.86
CA GLN A 58 6.57 9.17 -6.26
C GLN A 58 5.28 9.87 -6.72
N LEU A 59 4.11 9.38 -6.32
CA LEU A 59 2.82 10.01 -6.62
C LEU A 59 2.72 11.41 -6.01
N TYR A 60 3.12 11.59 -4.75
CA TYR A 60 3.16 12.91 -4.09
C TYR A 60 4.24 13.82 -4.68
N ASN A 61 5.43 13.30 -4.99
CA ASN A 61 6.49 14.04 -5.68
C ASN A 61 6.08 14.46 -7.10
N GLY A 62 5.12 13.76 -7.72
CA GLY A 62 4.52 14.11 -9.01
C GLY A 62 3.60 15.34 -8.98
N ILE A 63 3.30 15.90 -7.80
CA ILE A 63 2.53 17.14 -7.69
C ILE A 63 3.34 18.30 -8.28
N ASN A 64 2.93 18.76 -9.47
CA ASN A 64 3.53 19.92 -10.13
C ASN A 64 2.88 21.23 -9.65
N ASP A 65 3.14 21.59 -8.40
CA ASP A 65 2.62 22.81 -7.78
C ASP A 65 3.77 23.69 -7.25
N PRO A 66 3.74 25.02 -7.47
CA PRO A 66 4.84 25.90 -7.06
C PRO A 66 4.81 26.25 -5.57
N THR A 67 3.73 25.97 -4.83
CA THR A 67 3.59 26.35 -3.42
C THR A 67 3.81 25.18 -2.47
N ILE A 68 3.56 23.94 -2.91
CA ILE A 68 3.71 22.75 -2.05
C ILE A 68 4.66 21.72 -2.64
N ALA A 69 5.38 21.04 -1.77
CA ALA A 69 6.10 19.81 -2.07
C ALA A 69 5.87 18.83 -0.92
N ILE A 70 5.44 17.62 -1.23
CA ILE A 70 5.09 16.60 -0.24
C ILE A 70 5.97 15.36 -0.46
N SER A 71 6.65 14.89 0.58
CA SER A 71 7.34 13.59 0.58
C SER A 71 6.76 12.67 1.66
N VAL A 72 6.78 11.37 1.37
CA VAL A 72 6.33 10.31 2.26
C VAL A 72 7.53 9.46 2.69
N LYS A 73 7.76 9.37 4.00
CA LYS A 73 8.86 8.60 4.59
C LYS A 73 8.33 7.50 5.49
N ILE A 74 8.95 6.32 5.46
CA ILE A 74 8.62 5.23 6.38
C ILE A 74 9.44 5.41 7.67
N ARG A 75 8.76 5.44 8.81
CA ARG A 75 9.37 5.48 10.14
C ARG A 75 9.54 4.11 10.76
N ALA A 76 8.50 3.29 10.66
CA ALA A 76 8.48 1.99 11.32
C ALA A 76 7.58 1.00 10.61
N PHE A 77 7.84 -0.27 10.90
CA PHE A 77 6.98 -1.39 10.57
C PHE A 77 6.61 -2.11 11.86
N VAL A 78 5.31 -2.11 12.18
CA VAL A 78 4.71 -2.98 13.20
C VAL A 78 4.16 -4.20 12.50
N VAL A 79 4.57 -5.37 12.95
CA VAL A 79 4.15 -6.64 12.37
C VAL A 79 3.50 -7.47 13.47
N PHE A 80 2.17 -7.53 13.46
CA PHE A 80 1.42 -8.33 14.44
C PHE A 80 1.46 -9.80 14.06
N LYS A 81 2.13 -10.62 14.87
CA LYS A 81 2.37 -12.05 14.65
C LYS A 81 1.27 -12.97 15.19
N ALA A 82 0.29 -12.42 15.89
CA ALA A 82 -0.87 -13.17 16.35
C ALA A 82 -2.13 -12.31 16.31
N LEU A 83 -3.28 -12.97 16.13
CA LEU A 83 -4.60 -12.32 16.16
C LEU A 83 -4.91 -11.67 17.52
N THR A 84 -4.24 -12.11 18.58
CA THR A 84 -4.39 -11.54 19.93
C THR A 84 -3.55 -10.29 20.14
N GLN A 85 -2.57 -10.01 19.29
CA GLN A 85 -1.70 -8.85 19.40
C GLN A 85 -2.29 -7.58 18.78
N PHE A 86 -3.30 -7.74 17.93
CA PHE A 86 -4.15 -6.64 17.48
C PHE A 86 -5.53 -6.91 18.05
N PRO A 87 -6.04 -6.09 18.98
CA PRO A 87 -7.31 -6.35 19.62
C PRO A 87 -8.43 -5.92 18.69
N HIS A 88 -8.61 -6.71 17.65
CA HIS A 88 -9.79 -6.65 16.85
C HIS A 88 -10.86 -7.56 17.44
N ARG A 89 -12.12 -7.13 17.37
CA ARG A 89 -13.27 -8.00 17.63
C ARG A 89 -13.37 -9.03 16.50
N LEU A 90 -12.66 -10.15 16.61
CA LEU A 90 -12.73 -11.28 15.65
C LEU A 90 -14.17 -11.68 15.27
N SER A 91 -15.15 -11.36 16.11
CA SER A 91 -16.59 -11.49 15.86
C SER A 91 -17.14 -10.68 14.66
N GLN A 92 -16.40 -9.71 14.11
CA GLN A 92 -16.82 -8.91 12.96
C GLN A 92 -16.24 -9.41 11.61
N VAL A 93 -15.43 -10.48 11.62
CA VAL A 93 -15.00 -11.12 10.37
C VAL A 93 -16.19 -11.85 9.75
N GLN A 94 -16.64 -11.38 8.59
CA GLN A 94 -17.73 -12.00 7.85
C GLN A 94 -17.14 -12.95 6.79
N MET A 95 -17.56 -14.22 6.84
CA MET A 95 -17.22 -15.17 5.79
C MET A 95 -18.22 -15.01 4.64
N THR A 96 -17.73 -14.68 3.45
CA THR A 96 -18.49 -14.74 2.19
C THR A 96 -17.87 -15.81 1.31
N GLY A 97 -18.45 -17.01 1.31
CA GLY A 97 -17.86 -18.18 0.64
C GLY A 97 -16.50 -18.55 1.24
N SER A 98 -15.46 -18.65 0.39
CA SER A 98 -14.07 -18.90 0.81
C SER A 98 -13.29 -17.64 1.21
N THR A 99 -13.94 -16.47 1.19
CA THR A 99 -13.30 -15.18 1.48
C THR A 99 -13.73 -14.64 2.84
N ALA A 100 -12.75 -14.18 3.62
CA ALA A 100 -12.99 -13.43 4.85
C ALA A 100 -13.01 -11.94 4.52
N LYS A 101 -14.08 -11.25 4.92
CA LYS A 101 -14.28 -9.82 4.77
C LYS A 101 -14.39 -9.14 6.12
N ILE A 102 -14.13 -7.84 6.13
CA ILE A 102 -14.23 -7.02 7.32
C ILE A 102 -14.85 -5.68 6.98
N ASN A 103 -15.55 -5.09 7.94
CA ASN A 103 -16.00 -3.71 7.82
C ASN A 103 -14.78 -2.79 7.99
N ALA A 104 -14.45 -2.02 6.95
CA ALA A 104 -13.29 -1.15 6.94
C ALA A 104 -13.40 0.00 7.94
N SER A 105 -14.62 0.52 8.14
CA SER A 105 -14.89 1.60 9.10
C SER A 105 -14.67 1.13 10.53
N ASP A 106 -15.17 -0.06 10.87
CA ASP A 106 -14.95 -0.65 12.20
C ASP A 106 -13.45 -0.89 12.44
N TYR A 107 -12.72 -1.37 11.42
CA TYR A 107 -11.28 -1.60 11.50
C TYR A 107 -10.47 -0.29 11.66
N LEU A 108 -10.93 0.78 10.99
CA LEU A 108 -10.35 2.11 11.11
C LEU A 108 -10.61 2.72 12.48
N ASP A 109 -11.81 2.54 13.03
CA ASP A 109 -12.15 3.03 14.36
C ASP A 109 -11.41 2.25 15.45
N ASP A 110 -11.23 0.94 15.29
CA ASP A 110 -10.33 0.15 16.14
C ASP A 110 -8.89 0.68 16.06
N LEU A 111 -8.37 0.99 14.86
CA LEU A 111 -7.03 1.55 14.71
C LEU A 111 -6.86 2.93 15.39
N LYS A 112 -7.90 3.77 15.36
CA LYS A 112 -7.88 5.12 15.97
C LYS A 112 -8.01 5.06 17.49
N ASN A 113 -8.93 4.24 17.98
CA ASN A 113 -9.31 4.20 19.38
C ASN A 113 -8.44 3.26 20.19
N HIS A 114 -7.73 2.34 19.54
CA HIS A 114 -6.89 1.41 20.25
C HIS A 114 -5.61 2.11 20.73
N ASP A 115 -5.39 2.02 22.04
CA ASP A 115 -4.14 2.39 22.69
C ASP A 115 -3.03 1.42 22.27
N LEU A 116 -2.51 1.69 21.09
CA LEU A 116 -1.38 1.01 20.51
C LEU A 116 -0.07 1.38 21.21
N SER A 117 -0.08 2.24 22.24
CA SER A 117 1.12 2.69 22.96
C SER A 117 2.01 1.51 23.35
N GLY A 118 1.50 0.40 23.89
CA GLY A 118 2.34 -0.75 24.25
C GLY A 118 3.24 -1.28 23.10
N ALA A 119 2.73 -1.30 21.87
CA ALA A 119 3.48 -1.71 20.68
C ALA A 119 4.22 -0.54 19.99
N PHE A 120 3.79 0.70 20.26
CA PHE A 120 4.27 1.93 19.62
C PHE A 120 5.19 2.77 20.51
N ASN A 121 5.35 2.42 21.78
CA ASN A 121 6.25 3.08 22.74
C ASN A 121 7.72 2.94 22.33
N GLN A 122 8.02 2.06 21.36
CA GLN A 122 9.35 1.88 20.78
C GLN A 122 9.46 2.49 19.37
N ILE A 123 8.43 3.17 18.90
CA ILE A 123 8.36 3.71 17.55
C ILE A 123 8.66 5.21 17.61
N PRO A 124 9.60 5.70 16.78
CA PRO A 124 9.83 7.14 16.64
C PRO A 124 8.54 7.87 16.26
N ASP A 125 8.43 9.15 16.61
CA ASP A 125 7.30 9.99 16.24
C ASP A 125 6.93 9.85 14.75
N TYR A 126 5.62 9.74 14.49
CA TYR A 126 5.04 9.57 13.16
C TYR A 126 3.79 10.46 13.00
N ASP A 127 3.49 10.85 11.77
CA ASP A 127 2.34 11.71 11.45
C ASP A 127 1.11 10.89 11.05
N GLN A 128 1.31 9.69 10.47
CA GLN A 128 0.25 8.83 10.00
C GLN A 128 0.52 7.35 10.27
N VAL A 129 -0.56 6.60 10.53
CA VAL A 129 -0.55 5.13 10.56
C VAL A 129 -1.26 4.58 9.34
N ILE A 130 -0.63 3.64 8.63
CA ILE A 130 -1.26 2.90 7.52
C ILE A 130 -1.34 1.43 7.89
N LEU A 131 -2.54 0.86 7.86
CA LEU A 131 -2.79 -0.55 8.12
C LEU A 131 -2.99 -1.31 6.82
N PHE A 132 -2.17 -2.32 6.56
CA PHE A 132 -2.38 -3.26 5.47
C PHE A 132 -2.96 -4.58 5.97
N THR A 133 -4.05 -5.00 5.34
CA THR A 133 -4.73 -6.28 5.60
C THR A 133 -5.06 -6.97 4.26
N ARG A 134 -5.17 -8.29 4.28
CA ARG A 134 -5.67 -9.08 3.13
C ARG A 134 -7.19 -9.23 3.15
N LEU A 135 -7.84 -8.82 4.22
CA LEU A 135 -9.29 -8.84 4.31
C LEU A 135 -9.83 -7.79 3.35
N GLY A 136 -10.78 -8.19 2.49
CA GLY A 136 -11.45 -7.24 1.61
C GLY A 136 -12.20 -6.22 2.45
N ALA A 137 -11.98 -4.95 2.16
CA ALA A 137 -12.78 -3.83 2.65
C ALA A 137 -14.02 -3.67 1.75
N VAL A 138 -15.14 -3.29 2.34
CA VAL A 138 -16.27 -2.72 1.58
C VAL A 138 -15.90 -1.29 1.19
N HIS A 139 -16.26 -0.86 -0.01
CA HIS A 139 -15.95 0.49 -0.49
C HIS A 139 -16.82 1.55 0.21
N ASP A 140 -16.23 2.71 0.53
CA ASP A 140 -16.94 3.90 1.01
C ASP A 140 -17.33 4.83 -0.15
N GLY A 141 -18.46 5.55 0.00
CA GLY A 141 -18.63 6.91 -0.54
C GLY A 141 -19.24 7.10 -1.94
N ASP A 142 -20.45 6.60 -2.18
CA ASP A 142 -21.36 7.33 -3.10
C ASP A 142 -21.75 8.68 -2.43
N ASP A 143 -21.53 9.80 -3.13
CA ASP A 143 -22.20 11.10 -2.93
C ASP A 143 -21.74 12.16 -1.88
N THR A 144 -20.45 12.44 -1.65
CA THR A 144 -20.09 13.68 -0.89
C THR A 144 -18.98 14.60 -1.42
N ALA A 145 -18.30 14.28 -2.53
CA ALA A 145 -17.30 15.20 -3.10
C ALA A 145 -17.92 16.20 -4.10
N LYS A 146 -18.45 17.33 -3.61
CA LYS A 146 -18.91 18.42 -4.49
C LYS A 146 -17.73 19.03 -5.25
N GLY A 147 -17.77 18.98 -6.59
CA GLY A 147 -16.90 19.75 -7.49
C GLY A 147 -15.82 18.96 -8.24
N CYS A 148 -15.66 17.66 -8.00
CA CYS A 148 -14.69 16.83 -8.70
C CYS A 148 -15.42 15.59 -9.24
N LYS A 149 -15.38 15.38 -10.56
CA LYS A 149 -16.13 14.29 -11.18
C LYS A 149 -15.43 12.96 -10.86
N ALA A 150 -16.17 12.01 -10.29
CA ALA A 150 -15.69 10.65 -10.06
C ALA A 150 -15.20 9.99 -11.37
N ASP A 151 -15.77 10.39 -12.51
CA ASP A 151 -15.48 9.86 -13.85
C ASP A 151 -14.17 10.38 -14.48
N ASP A 152 -13.45 11.28 -13.81
CA ASP A 152 -12.13 11.71 -14.29
C ASP A 152 -11.02 10.76 -13.82
N PHE A 153 -11.33 9.77 -12.97
CA PHE A 153 -10.46 8.65 -12.59
C PHE A 153 -9.07 9.04 -12.06
N PHE A 154 -8.98 10.19 -11.38
CA PHE A 154 -7.78 10.53 -10.60
C PHE A 154 -7.60 9.55 -9.43
N VAL A 155 -6.42 9.53 -8.79
CA VAL A 155 -6.11 8.57 -7.71
C VAL A 155 -7.11 8.56 -6.53
N MET A 156 -7.81 9.69 -6.32
CA MET A 156 -8.85 9.83 -5.29
C MET A 156 -10.26 9.51 -5.79
N ALA A 157 -10.43 8.95 -6.99
CA ALA A 157 -11.73 8.56 -7.52
C ALA A 157 -12.29 7.36 -6.73
N PRO A 158 -13.61 7.31 -6.46
CA PRO A 158 -14.22 6.23 -5.68
C PRO A 158 -14.29 4.89 -6.45
N LYS A 159 -13.98 4.90 -7.75
CA LYS A 159 -14.00 3.73 -8.63
C LYS A 159 -12.69 3.64 -9.38
N LEU A 160 -12.08 2.46 -9.36
CA LEU A 160 -11.03 2.09 -10.31
C LEU A 160 -11.69 1.78 -11.65
N VAL A 161 -11.13 2.29 -12.74
CA VAL A 161 -11.53 1.89 -14.09
C VAL A 161 -10.44 1.10 -14.77
N ASP A 162 -10.86 0.21 -15.65
CA ASP A 162 -9.94 -0.48 -16.54
C ASP A 162 -9.14 0.53 -17.34
N PHE A 163 -7.82 0.35 -17.32
CA PHE A 163 -6.93 1.16 -18.12
C PHE A 163 -7.29 1.00 -19.60
N ASP A 164 -7.50 2.13 -20.26
CA ASP A 164 -7.71 2.18 -21.69
C ASP A 164 -6.83 3.28 -22.28
N PRO A 165 -5.76 2.93 -23.04
CA PRO A 165 -4.84 3.93 -23.57
C PRO A 165 -5.53 4.92 -24.51
N ASN A 166 -6.69 4.56 -25.06
CA ASN A 166 -7.46 5.40 -25.98
C ASN A 166 -8.44 6.34 -25.25
N LYS A 167 -8.60 6.21 -23.93
CA LYS A 167 -9.42 7.14 -23.13
C LYS A 167 -8.58 8.33 -22.69
N LYS A 168 -9.21 9.51 -22.69
CA LYS A 168 -8.63 10.80 -22.30
C LYS A 168 -7.98 10.80 -20.91
N TYR A 169 -8.37 9.88 -20.04
CA TYR A 169 -7.98 9.83 -18.62
C TYR A 169 -7.12 8.61 -18.27
N SER A 170 -6.47 7.98 -19.26
CA SER A 170 -5.69 6.76 -19.08
C SER A 170 -4.56 6.87 -18.05
N VAL A 171 -4.00 8.07 -17.86
CA VAL A 171 -2.92 8.33 -16.89
C VAL A 171 -3.41 8.92 -15.57
N ASN A 172 -4.67 9.37 -15.50
CA ASN A 172 -5.22 10.01 -14.32
C ASN A 172 -5.17 9.15 -13.04
N PRO A 173 -5.29 7.80 -13.11
CA PRO A 173 -5.16 6.96 -11.92
C PRO A 173 -3.82 7.12 -11.19
N TRP A 174 -2.81 7.68 -11.87
CA TRP A 174 -1.47 7.94 -11.35
C TRP A 174 -1.22 9.42 -11.04
N LEU A 175 -2.26 10.25 -11.00
CA LEU A 175 -2.17 11.69 -10.77
C LEU A 175 -3.16 12.14 -9.70
N PHE A 176 -2.79 13.20 -8.98
CA PHE A 176 -3.74 13.97 -8.19
C PHE A 176 -4.51 14.95 -9.06
N SER A 177 -5.81 15.08 -8.82
CA SER A 177 -6.60 16.14 -9.43
C SER A 177 -6.21 17.51 -8.85
N THR A 178 -6.50 18.59 -9.57
CA THR A 178 -6.36 19.96 -9.03
C THR A 178 -7.17 20.16 -7.75
N CYS A 179 -8.36 19.55 -7.65
CA CYS A 179 -9.16 19.54 -6.43
C CYS A 179 -8.40 18.95 -5.22
N SER A 180 -7.75 17.80 -5.42
CA SER A 180 -7.00 17.10 -4.37
C SER A 180 -5.83 17.97 -3.90
N VAL A 181 -5.09 18.57 -4.83
CA VAL A 181 -3.99 19.49 -4.55
C VAL A 181 -4.47 20.71 -3.73
N GLU A 182 -5.58 21.34 -4.13
CA GLU A 182 -6.15 22.46 -3.39
C GLU A 182 -6.67 22.05 -2.00
N ALA A 183 -7.22 20.84 -1.86
CA ALA A 183 -7.59 20.31 -0.56
C ALA A 183 -6.35 20.13 0.34
N PHE A 184 -5.24 19.60 -0.19
CA PHE A 184 -3.98 19.48 0.54
C PHE A 184 -3.50 20.85 1.02
N LYS A 185 -3.45 21.87 0.15
CA LYS A 185 -3.09 23.24 0.53
C LYS A 185 -3.94 23.77 1.66
N ARG A 186 -5.27 23.65 1.57
CA ARG A 186 -6.19 24.09 2.63
C ARG A 186 -5.92 23.37 3.95
N THR A 187 -5.68 22.05 3.91
CA THR A 187 -5.34 21.29 5.11
C THR A 187 -4.02 21.75 5.73
N LEU A 188 -3.00 22.02 4.92
CA LEU A 188 -1.70 22.50 5.40
C LEU A 188 -1.79 23.91 6.01
N VAL A 189 -2.60 24.80 5.44
CA VAL A 189 -2.85 26.14 5.99
C VAL A 189 -3.63 26.08 7.31
N THR A 190 -4.64 25.20 7.39
CA THR A 190 -5.52 25.10 8.58
C THR A 190 -4.92 24.27 9.71
N LYS A 191 -3.91 23.43 9.41
CA LYS A 191 -3.19 22.60 10.39
C LYS A 191 -1.68 22.81 10.26
N PRO A 192 -1.15 23.97 10.66
CA PRO A 192 0.27 24.30 10.52
C PRO A 192 1.18 23.32 11.29
N ASP A 193 0.67 22.65 12.33
CA ASP A 193 1.41 21.60 13.05
C ASP A 193 1.82 20.42 12.16
N LEU A 194 1.13 20.18 11.04
CA LEU A 194 1.51 19.15 10.04
C LEU A 194 2.74 19.54 9.21
N THR A 195 3.21 20.78 9.32
CA THR A 195 4.42 21.27 8.65
C THR A 195 5.66 21.23 9.53
N LYS A 196 5.55 20.66 10.75
CA LYS A 196 6.71 20.48 11.62
C LYS A 196 7.76 19.64 10.90
N LYS A 197 8.89 20.28 10.59
CA LYS A 197 10.07 19.59 10.07
C LYS A 197 10.60 18.69 11.16
N HIS A 198 10.30 17.40 11.05
CA HIS A 198 11.00 16.40 11.83
C HIS A 198 12.47 16.39 11.38
N VAL A 199 13.39 16.53 12.33
CA VAL A 199 14.83 16.38 12.06
C VAL A 199 15.15 14.90 12.22
N TYR A 200 15.42 14.22 11.13
CA TYR A 200 15.67 12.78 11.09
C TYR A 200 17.16 12.48 11.26
N THR A 201 17.51 11.42 12.00
CA THR A 201 18.89 10.93 11.93
C THR A 201 19.11 10.15 10.63
N GLN A 202 20.32 10.24 10.08
CA GLN A 202 20.67 9.52 8.84
C GLN A 202 20.53 8.00 8.99
N ALA A 203 20.72 7.47 10.20
CA ALA A 203 20.62 6.04 10.50
C ALA A 203 19.18 5.53 10.38
N GLU A 204 18.19 6.30 10.86
CA GLU A 204 16.76 5.95 10.79
C GLU A 204 16.24 5.91 9.34
N LEU A 205 16.74 6.81 8.50
CA LEU A 205 16.37 6.90 7.09
C LEU A 205 17.08 5.84 6.21
N ALA A 206 18.31 5.45 6.57
CA ALA A 206 19.17 4.64 5.71
C ALA A 206 18.65 3.21 5.47
N GLU A 207 17.97 2.59 6.45
CA GLU A 207 17.54 1.21 6.30
C GLU A 207 16.50 1.03 5.18
N TRP A 208 15.53 1.96 5.10
CA TRP A 208 14.39 1.86 4.19
C TRP A 208 14.61 2.60 2.89
N ASN A 209 15.36 3.71 2.90
CA ASN A 209 15.62 4.51 1.71
C ASN A 209 16.28 3.70 0.58
N LYS A 210 17.07 2.67 0.89
CA LYS A 210 17.65 1.78 -0.13
C LYS A 210 16.60 1.00 -0.93
N PHE A 211 15.42 0.74 -0.34
CA PHE A 211 14.30 0.09 -1.01
C PHE A 211 13.40 1.13 -1.71
N MET A 212 13.33 2.35 -1.17
CA MET A 212 12.65 3.48 -1.80
C MET A 212 13.41 4.02 -3.04
N ALA A 213 14.69 3.70 -3.20
CA ALA A 213 15.49 4.18 -4.34
C ALA A 213 15.17 3.51 -5.69
N LYS A 214 14.38 2.42 -5.72
CA LYS A 214 14.10 1.66 -6.95
C LYS A 214 12.60 1.50 -7.16
N LEU A 215 12.17 1.62 -8.42
CA LEU A 215 10.78 1.37 -8.80
C LEU A 215 10.44 -0.12 -8.58
N PRO A 216 9.19 -0.44 -8.16
CA PRO A 216 8.78 -1.81 -7.88
C PRO A 216 9.01 -2.77 -9.06
N GLY A 217 8.77 -2.32 -10.30
CA GLY A 217 8.95 -3.12 -11.51
C GLY A 217 10.39 -3.55 -11.81
N VAL A 218 11.40 -2.88 -11.23
CA VAL A 218 12.80 -3.32 -11.30
C VAL A 218 13.05 -4.54 -10.41
N LYS A 219 12.23 -4.71 -9.36
CA LYS A 219 12.38 -5.79 -8.39
C LYS A 219 11.44 -6.96 -8.63
N TYR A 220 10.19 -6.68 -8.99
CA TYR A 220 9.15 -7.68 -9.21
C TYR A 220 8.88 -7.80 -10.70
N SER A 221 9.32 -8.90 -11.30
CA SER A 221 8.97 -9.21 -12.69
C SER A 221 7.45 -9.40 -12.81
N PRO A 222 6.87 -9.31 -14.02
CA PRO A 222 5.44 -9.54 -14.21
C PRO A 222 4.94 -10.89 -13.64
N ASN A 223 5.73 -11.96 -13.77
CA ASN A 223 5.35 -13.24 -13.15
C ASN A 223 5.32 -13.17 -11.62
N MET A 224 6.29 -12.48 -10.99
CA MET A 224 6.28 -12.29 -9.54
C MET A 224 5.10 -11.43 -9.09
N GLN A 225 4.72 -10.41 -9.87
CA GLN A 225 3.55 -9.59 -9.59
C GLN A 225 2.27 -10.43 -9.65
N CYS A 226 2.11 -11.28 -10.65
CA CYS A 226 1.03 -12.27 -10.70
C CYS A 226 1.01 -13.20 -9.49
N GLU A 227 2.15 -13.76 -9.07
CA GLU A 227 2.22 -14.61 -7.88
C GLU A 227 1.80 -13.89 -6.59
N LEU A 228 2.10 -12.60 -6.48
CA LEU A 228 1.67 -11.76 -5.36
C LEU A 228 0.15 -11.53 -5.39
N ILE A 229 -0.41 -11.23 -6.57
CA ILE A 229 -1.83 -10.96 -6.79
C ILE A 229 -2.66 -12.25 -6.65
N ILE A 230 -2.49 -13.20 -7.56
CA ILE A 230 -3.31 -14.41 -7.67
C ILE A 230 -2.82 -15.50 -6.72
N GLY A 231 -1.51 -15.73 -6.64
CA GLY A 231 -0.90 -16.76 -5.80
C GLY A 231 0.12 -17.64 -6.52
N PRO A 232 0.76 -18.59 -5.82
CA PRO A 232 1.79 -19.46 -6.39
C PRO A 232 1.30 -20.21 -7.63
N GLY A 233 2.17 -20.32 -8.64
CA GLY A 233 1.84 -20.97 -9.93
C GLY A 233 1.06 -20.09 -10.91
N SER A 234 0.82 -18.82 -10.56
CA SER A 234 0.33 -17.83 -11.53
C SER A 234 1.49 -17.11 -12.22
N ALA A 235 1.27 -16.69 -13.45
CA ALA A 235 2.25 -16.00 -14.27
C ALA A 235 1.56 -14.98 -15.18
N LEU A 236 2.37 -14.11 -15.80
CA LEU A 236 1.88 -13.21 -16.83
C LEU A 236 1.32 -14.05 -17.99
N CYS A 237 0.08 -13.76 -18.37
CA CYS A 237 -0.58 -14.45 -19.46
C CYS A 237 0.06 -14.07 -20.79
N SER A 238 0.82 -14.99 -21.38
CA SER A 238 1.51 -14.79 -22.67
C SER A 238 0.57 -14.72 -23.87
N VAL A 239 -0.63 -15.31 -23.74
CA VAL A 239 -1.62 -15.48 -24.82
C VAL A 239 -2.80 -14.52 -24.71
N CYS A 240 -2.98 -13.83 -23.57
CA CYS A 240 -4.05 -12.85 -23.36
C CYS A 240 -3.82 -11.51 -24.10
N LYS A 241 -3.01 -11.53 -25.15
CA LYS A 241 -2.56 -10.38 -25.95
C LYS A 241 -3.66 -9.89 -26.90
N ASN A 242 -4.82 -9.54 -26.38
CA ASN A 242 -5.77 -8.73 -27.14
C ASN A 242 -5.37 -7.25 -26.95
N SER A 243 -4.38 -6.84 -27.75
CA SER A 243 -4.06 -5.48 -28.23
C SER A 243 -3.83 -4.28 -27.27
N LYS A 244 -3.79 -4.43 -25.95
CA LYS A 244 -3.32 -3.35 -25.05
C LYS A 244 -1.93 -3.69 -24.48
N SER A 245 -1.04 -2.70 -24.36
CA SER A 245 0.36 -2.94 -23.98
C SER A 245 0.43 -3.69 -22.63
N GLN A 246 1.41 -4.57 -22.44
CA GLN A 246 1.57 -5.28 -21.15
C GLN A 246 1.81 -4.33 -19.97
N CYS A 247 2.27 -3.11 -20.25
CA CYS A 247 2.43 -2.04 -19.26
C CYS A 247 1.11 -1.37 -18.89
N ALA A 248 0.10 -1.47 -19.75
CA ALA A 248 -1.23 -0.89 -19.56
C ALA A 248 -2.13 -1.78 -18.69
N GLN A 249 -2.03 -3.11 -18.89
CA GLN A 249 -2.84 -4.07 -18.15
C GLN A 249 -2.06 -5.35 -17.93
N GLU A 250 -1.81 -5.68 -16.67
CA GLU A 250 -1.24 -6.96 -16.28
C GLU A 250 -2.35 -8.01 -16.18
N VAL A 251 -2.32 -9.00 -17.08
CA VAL A 251 -3.26 -10.12 -17.06
C VAL A 251 -2.53 -11.36 -16.57
N CYS A 252 -2.99 -11.89 -15.44
CA CYS A 252 -2.39 -13.04 -14.79
C CYS A 252 -3.22 -14.30 -15.03
N SER A 253 -2.55 -15.43 -15.28
CA SER A 253 -3.21 -16.74 -15.41
C SER A 253 -2.53 -17.79 -14.54
N ILE A 254 -3.30 -18.77 -14.07
CA ILE A 254 -2.75 -19.95 -13.40
C ILE A 254 -2.26 -20.90 -14.49
N GLN A 255 -0.95 -21.15 -14.53
CA GLN A 255 -0.42 -22.15 -15.44
C GLN A 255 -0.77 -23.52 -14.89
N LYS A 256 -1.74 -24.22 -15.49
CA LYS A 256 -1.90 -25.65 -15.26
C LYS A 256 -0.63 -26.31 -15.78
N SER A 257 0.19 -26.86 -14.89
CA SER A 257 1.25 -27.78 -15.28
C SER A 257 0.62 -28.91 -16.07
N ILE A 258 0.82 -28.93 -17.38
CA ILE A 258 0.56 -30.12 -18.19
C ILE A 258 1.61 -31.11 -17.71
N ALA A 259 1.20 -32.07 -16.87
CA ALA A 259 2.02 -33.22 -16.56
C ALA A 259 2.20 -33.98 -17.89
N PHE A 260 3.42 -33.96 -18.40
CA PHE A 260 3.86 -34.83 -19.50
C PHE A 260 4.37 -36.15 -18.90
#